data_AF-A0A951PMI2-F1
#
_entry.id   AF-A0A951PMI2-F1
#
_cell.length_a   1.000
_cell.length_b   1.000
_cell.length_c   1.000
_cell.angle_alpha   90.00
_cell.angle_beta   90.00
_cell.angle_gamma   90.00
#
_symmetry.space_group_name_H-M   'P 1'
#
loop_
_entity.id
_entity.type
_entity.pdbx_description
1 polymer ?
#
loop_
_entity_poly.entity_id
_entity_poly.type
_entity_poly.pdbx_seq_one_letter_code
_entity_poly.pdbx_strand_id
1 'polypeptide(L)' 'MNIQALDIKVGDCIIAYCKQKMQPCTVQRLLSSTQNNITLKVSTSAIYRESASFVVQFHREALIEMAGLTRTKSISPR' A
#
# COMPACT_ATOMS: atom_id res chain seq x y z
N MET A 1 -13.85 2.05 2.26
CA MET A 1 -13.53 2.39 3.67
C MET A 1 -12.27 3.23 3.63
N ASN A 2 -12.18 4.32 4.40
CA ASN A 2 -11.01 5.19 4.36
C ASN A 2 -10.23 5.06 5.66
N ILE A 3 -8.92 5.22 5.60
CA ILE A 3 -7.99 5.21 6.73
C ILE A 3 -7.12 6.46 6.69
N GLN A 4 -6.70 6.99 7.84
CA GLN A 4 -5.65 8.01 7.84
C GLN A 4 -4.34 7.38 7.40
N ALA A 5 -3.54 8.13 6.63
CA ALA A 5 -2.27 7.62 6.13
C ALA A 5 -1.37 7.11 7.28
N LEU A 6 -1.33 7.84 8.40
CA LEU A 6 -0.60 7.46 9.60
C LEU A 6 -0.99 6.06 10.15
N ASP A 7 -2.23 5.64 9.98
CA ASP A 7 -2.73 4.37 10.53
C ASP A 7 -2.54 3.18 9.58
N ILE A 8 -1.99 3.40 8.38
CA ILE A 8 -1.71 2.35 7.39
C ILE A 8 -0.64 1.39 7.90
N LYS A 9 -0.89 0.08 7.78
CA LYS A 9 -0.01 -1.00 8.23
C LYS A 9 0.48 -1.86 7.07
N VAL A 10 1.57 -2.58 7.32
CA VAL A 10 2.05 -3.63 6.40
C VAL A 10 0.96 -4.68 6.21
N GLY A 11 0.70 -5.05 4.96
CA GLY A 11 -0.37 -5.96 4.57
C GLY A 11 -1.68 -5.28 4.16
N ASP A 12 -1.86 -4.01 4.49
CA ASP A 12 -3.03 -3.26 4.05
C ASP A 12 -3.05 -3.12 2.53
N CYS A 13 -4.24 -3.20 1.94
CA CYS A 13 -4.45 -2.94 0.53
C CYS A 13 -5.08 -1.55 0.40
N ILE A 14 -4.35 -0.61 -0.20
CA ILE A 14 -4.76 0.78 -0.36
C ILE A 14 -4.87 1.14 -1.84
N ILE A 15 -5.66 2.16 -2.17
CA ILE A 15 -5.67 2.76 -3.50
C ILE A 15 -4.61 3.87 -3.53
N ALA A 16 -3.63 3.75 -4.43
CA ALA A 16 -2.58 4.74 -4.60
C ALA A 16 -2.21 4.92 -6.08
N TYR A 17 -1.61 6.06 -6.41
CA TYR A 17 -1.03 6.29 -7.72
C TYR A 17 0.32 5.58 -7.83
N CYS A 18 0.38 4.51 -8.62
CA CYS A 18 1.62 3.84 -9.01
C CYS A 18 1.78 3.93 -10.53
N LYS A 19 2.90 4.50 -11.02
CA LYS A 19 3.13 4.78 -12.46
C LYS A 19 1.96 5.53 -13.11
N GLN A 20 1.54 6.65 -12.51
CA GLN A 20 0.45 7.52 -13.02
C GLN A 20 -0.93 6.85 -13.08
N LYS A 21 -1.07 5.62 -12.59
CA LYS A 21 -2.34 4.90 -12.51
C LYS A 21 -2.77 4.76 -11.06
N MET A 22 -3.97 5.25 -10.75
CA MET A 22 -4.63 5.01 -9.48
C MET A 22 -5.10 3.55 -9.44
N GLN A 23 -4.59 2.76 -8.50
CA GLN A 23 -4.86 1.32 -8.45
C GLN A 23 -4.67 0.75 -7.05
N PRO A 24 -5.25 -0.44 -6.77
CA PRO A 24 -4.95 -1.19 -5.56
C PRO A 24 -3.47 -1.57 -5.46
N CYS A 25 -2.90 -1.41 -4.28
CA CYS A 25 -1.57 -1.88 -3.96
C CYS A 25 -1.46 -2.30 -2.49
N THR A 26 -0.68 -3.35 -2.24
CA THR A 26 -0.43 -3.90 -0.90
C THR A 26 0.79 -3.24 -0.29
N VAL A 27 0.67 -2.78 0.96
CA VAL A 27 1.77 -2.17 1.70
C VAL A 27 2.75 -3.26 2.13
N GLN A 28 3.98 -3.15 1.65
CA GLN A 28 5.05 -4.09 1.97
C GLN A 28 5.88 -3.63 3.17
N ARG A 29 6.15 -2.32 3.27
CA ARG A 29 7.03 -1.76 4.30
C ARG A 29 6.78 -0.26 4.49
N LEU A 30 6.88 0.20 5.74
CA LEU A 30 7.06 1.62 6.06
C LEU A 30 8.54 2.01 5.88
N LEU A 31 8.82 2.96 4.99
CA LEU A 31 10.18 3.44 4.73
C LEU A 31 10.56 4.63 5.62
N SER A 32 9.62 5.56 5.82
CA SER A 32 9.83 6.75 6.66
C SER A 32 8.50 7.26 7.20
N SER A 33 8.54 7.86 8.38
CA SER A 33 7.40 8.52 9.03
C SER A 33 7.86 9.84 9.64
N THR A 34 7.93 10.90 8.83
CA THR A 34 8.32 12.24 9.26
C THR A 34 7.13 12.98 9.86
N GLN A 35 7.33 14.14 10.49
CA GLN A 35 6.25 14.91 11.13
C GLN A 35 5.05 15.18 10.21
N ASN A 36 5.28 15.35 8.91
CA ASN A 36 4.22 15.71 7.96
C ASN A 36 3.82 14.57 7.01
N ASN A 37 4.71 13.62 6.75
CA ASN A 37 4.54 12.63 5.70
C ASN A 37 4.84 11.21 6.16
N ILE A 38 4.20 10.25 5.50
CA ILE A 38 4.62 8.85 5.54
C ILE A 38 5.06 8.41 4.15
N THR A 39 6.07 7.55 4.10
CA THR A 39 6.59 6.98 2.86
C THR A 39 6.49 5.46 2.96
N LEU A 40 5.79 4.84 2.02
CA LEU A 40 5.51 3.42 2.01
C LEU A 40 6.13 2.77 0.76
N LYS A 41 6.67 1.57 0.93
CA LYS A 41 6.92 0.64 -0.18
C LYS A 41 5.66 -0.21 -0.36
N VAL A 42 5.10 -0.21 -1.56
CA VAL A 42 3.87 -0.93 -1.91
C VAL A 42 4.11 -1.82 -3.13
N SER A 43 3.28 -2.85 -3.34
CA SER A 43 3.27 -3.62 -4.59
C SER A 43 1.89 -3.70 -5.20
N THR A 44 1.84 -3.60 -6.53
CA THR A 44 0.60 -3.79 -7.31
C THR A 44 0.33 -5.26 -7.65
N SER A 45 1.29 -6.15 -7.36
CA SER A 45 1.13 -7.59 -7.56
C SER A 45 0.78 -8.28 -6.25
N ALA A 46 -0.12 -9.27 -6.34
CA ALA A 46 -0.42 -10.19 -5.24
C ALA A 46 0.77 -11.09 -4.88
N ILE A 47 1.72 -11.28 -5.81
CA ILE A 47 2.94 -12.05 -5.60
C ILE A 47 4.08 -11.05 -5.40
N TYR A 48 4.86 -11.21 -4.34
CA TYR A 48 6.03 -10.37 -4.10
C TYR A 48 6.98 -10.46 -5.30
N ARG A 49 7.05 -9.36 -6.06
CA ARG A 49 8.03 -9.15 -7.12
C ARG A 49 8.64 -7.79 -6.91
N GLU A 50 9.95 -7.74 -6.76
CA GLU A 50 10.66 -6.49 -6.52
C GLU A 50 10.45 -5.50 -7.67
N SER A 51 10.36 -6.01 -8.90
CA SER A 51 10.02 -5.25 -10.11
C SER A 51 8.61 -4.64 -10.13
N ALA A 52 7.72 -5.08 -9.24
CA ALA A 52 6.36 -4.56 -9.07
C ALA A 52 6.21 -3.71 -7.80
N SER A 53 7.33 -3.30 -7.19
CA SER A 53 7.34 -2.44 -6.01
C SER A 53 7.39 -0.95 -6.38
N PHE A 54 6.69 -0.14 -5.61
CA PHE A 54 6.61 1.31 -5.77
C PHE A 54 6.81 2.00 -4.44
N VAL A 55 7.31 3.24 -4.49
CA VAL A 55 7.36 4.13 -3.33
C VAL A 55 6.25 5.15 -3.50
N VAL A 56 5.38 5.23 -2.49
CA VAL A 56 4.30 6.22 -2.42
C VAL A 56 4.46 7.04 -1.15
N GLN A 57 4.05 8.31 -1.22
CA GLN A 57 4.14 9.24 -0.11
C GLN A 57 2.81 9.94 0.07
N PHE A 58 2.42 10.09 1.32
CA PHE A 58 1.19 10.76 1.72
C PHE A 58 1.47 11.74 2.85
N HIS A 59 0.67 12.80 2.93
CA HIS A 59 0.55 13.57 4.16
C HIS A 59 -0.04 12.66 5.25
N ARG A 60 0.47 12.74 6.49
CA ARG A 60 0.04 11.87 7.61
C ARG A 60 -1.47 11.88 7.85
N GLU A 61 -2.09 13.04 7.68
CA GLU A 61 -3.52 13.27 7.92
C GLU A 61 -4.40 12.96 6.68
N ALA A 62 -3.79 12.59 5.54
CA ALA A 62 -4.54 12.27 4.34
C ALA A 62 -5.42 11.04 4.56
N LEU A 63 -6.66 11.12 4.08
CA LEU A 63 -7.58 9.98 4.07
C LEU A 63 -7.36 9.18 2.79
N ILE A 64 -6.96 7.92 2.95
CA ILE A 64 -6.65 7.00 1.87
C ILE A 64 -7.75 5.95 1.77
N GLU A 65 -8.22 5.70 0.56
CA GLU A 65 -9.19 4.64 0.29
C GLU A 65 -8.52 3.27 0.43
N MET A 66 -9.14 2.39 1.22
CA MET A 66 -8.77 0.99 1.35
C MET A 66 -9.38 0.19 0.20
N ALA A 67 -8.55 -0.57 -0.51
CA ALA A 67 -9.02 -1.52 -1.50
C ALA A 67 -9.72 -2.68 -0.79
N GLY A 68 -10.98 -2.94 -1.13
CA GLY A 68 -11.76 -4.04 -0.57
C GLY A 68 -11.00 -5.36 -0.68
N LEU A 69 -10.90 -6.08 0.44
CA LEU A 69 -10.16 -7.33 0.56
C LEU A 69 -10.90 -8.44 -0.22
N THR A 70 -10.75 -8.47 -1.54
CA THR A 70 -10.91 -9.74 -2.25
C THR A 70 -9.72 -10.58 -1.82
N ARG A 71 -9.97 -11.42 -0.82
CA ARG A 71 -9.07 -12.40 -0.23
C ARG A 71 -8.51 -13.28 -1.35
N THR A 72 -7.47 -12.83 -2.03
CA THR A 72 -6.67 -13.69 -2.91
C THR A 72 -5.99 -14.66 -1.97
N LYS A 73 -6.55 -15.88 -1.92
CA LYS A 73 -5.99 -17.01 -1.20
C LYS A 73 -4.50 -17.06 -1.51
N SER A 74 -3.68 -16.80 -0.51
CA SER A 74 -2.30 -17.23 -0.45
C SER A 74 -2.32 -18.75 -0.63
N ILE A 75 -2.14 -19.20 -1.87
CA ILE A 75 -1.81 -20.59 -2.16
C ILE A 75 -0.34 -20.73 -1.79
N SER A 76 -0.10 -21.24 -0.59
CA SER A 76 1.20 -21.80 -0.21
C SER A 76 1.47 -23.01 -1.11
N PRO A 77 2.57 -23.07 -1.86
CA PRO A 77 3.00 -24.33 -2.43
C PRO A 77 3.44 -25.25 -1.26
N ARG A 78 2.87 -26.45 -1.22
CA ARG A 78 3.40 -27.57 -0.42
C ARG A 78 4.70 -28.07 -1.03
#